data_AF-Q0AZK0-F1
#
_entry.id   AF-Q0AZK0-F1
#
_cell.length_a   1.000
_cell.length_b   1.000
_cell.length_c   1.000
_cell.angle_alpha   90.00
_cell.angle_beta   90.00
_cell.angle_gamma   90.00
#
_symmetry.space_group_name_H-M   'P 1'
#
loop_
_entity.id
_entity.type
_entity.pdbx_description
1 polymer ?
#
loop_
_entity_poly.entity_id
_entity_poly.type
_entity_poly.pdbx_seq_one_letter_code
_entity_poly.pdbx_strand_id
1 'polypeptide(L)'
;MPELRKDLLHDKWVLIATEQALEPRFFPINRNGTYVRKDKVCPFCAGNESLTPPEIAAVRKDNSVPDSPGWIVRTVPSKYSAFKLEGELQEERSGIYFSCNGLGKQEVVIGNSDHN
;
A
#
# COMPACT_ATOMS: atom_id res chain seq x y z
N MET A 1 9.88 -24.24 27.12
CA MET A 1 10.15 -23.15 28.07
C MET A 1 9.83 -21.84 27.38
N PRO A 2 8.97 -20.98 27.96
CA PRO A 2 8.75 -19.65 27.41
C PRO A 2 10.01 -18.78 27.53
N GLU A 3 10.28 -17.93 26.53
CA GLU A 3 11.43 -17.03 26.54
C GLU A 3 11.10 -15.67 25.91
N LEU A 4 11.86 -14.64 26.27
CA LEU A 4 11.80 -13.31 25.67
C LEU A 4 12.93 -13.13 24.67
N ARG A 5 12.61 -12.74 23.43
CA ARG A 5 13.59 -12.40 22.40
C ARG A 5 13.45 -10.93 22.00
N LYS A 6 14.57 -10.25 21.81
CA LYS A 6 14.60 -8.86 21.35
C LYS A 6 14.55 -8.81 19.82
N ASP A 7 13.54 -8.16 19.26
CA ASP A 7 13.50 -7.76 17.86
C ASP A 7 14.34 -6.49 17.70
N LEU A 8 15.48 -6.64 17.00
CA LEU A 8 16.44 -5.57 16.79
C LEU A 8 15.97 -4.54 15.74
N LEU A 9 15.03 -4.89 14.86
CA LEU A 9 14.53 -3.98 13.82
C LEU A 9 13.55 -2.96 14.41
N HIS A 10 12.71 -3.40 15.35
CA HIS A 10 11.67 -2.56 15.96
C HIS A 10 11.97 -2.16 17.40
N ASP A 11 13.08 -2.61 17.97
CA ASP A 11 13.49 -2.44 19.38
C ASP A 11 12.39 -2.88 20.38
N LYS A 12 11.78 -4.04 20.12
CA LYS A 12 10.69 -4.60 20.93
C LYS A 12 11.07 -5.95 21.51
N TRP A 13 10.56 -6.25 22.70
CA TRP A 13 10.64 -7.58 23.28
C TRP A 13 9.43 -8.40 22.88
N VAL A 14 9.68 -9.61 22.38
CA VAL A 14 8.65 -10.56 21.96
C VAL A 14 8.70 -11.78 22.87
N LEU A 15 7.56 -12.16 23.44
CA LEU A 15 7.39 -13.39 24.21
C LEU A 15 7.14 -14.55 23.26
N ILE A 16 7.94 -15.61 23.38
CA ILE A 16 7.75 -16.89 22.71
C ILE A 16 7.31 -17.90 23.77
N ALA A 17 6.02 -18.23 23.79
CA ALA A 17 5.43 -19.15 24.76
C ALA A 17 5.20 -20.54 24.15
N THR A 18 6.26 -21.35 24.00
CA THR A 18 6.21 -22.66 23.32
C THR A 18 5.30 -23.70 23.98
N GLU A 19 4.95 -23.52 25.25
CA GLU A 19 4.14 -24.45 26.05
C GLU A 19 2.64 -24.12 26.02
N GLN A 20 2.27 -22.98 25.43
CA GLN A 20 0.88 -22.61 25.25
C GLN A 20 0.35 -23.24 23.96
N ALA A 21 -0.64 -24.13 24.09
CA ALA A 21 -1.29 -24.72 22.92
C ALA A 21 -1.99 -23.62 22.11
N LEU A 22 -1.63 -23.50 20.83
CA LEU A 22 -2.27 -22.56 19.91
C LEU A 22 -3.57 -23.19 19.39
N GLU A 23 -4.70 -22.66 19.87
CA GLU A 23 -6.01 -22.91 19.28
C GLU A 23 -6.18 -22.25 17.89
N PRO A 24 -7.01 -22.79 16.99
CA PRO A 24 -7.27 -22.22 15.67
C PRO A 24 -7.70 -20.74 15.68
N ARG A 25 -8.36 -20.28 16.75
CA ARG A 25 -8.77 -18.87 16.90
C ARG A 25 -7.61 -17.87 17.00
N PHE A 26 -6.41 -18.34 17.40
CA PHE A 26 -5.20 -17.50 17.41
C PHE A 26 -4.63 -17.28 16.01
N PHE A 27 -5.15 -17.97 14.99
CA PHE A 27 -4.83 -17.76 13.59
C PHE A 27 -6.09 -17.23 12.88
N PRO A 28 -6.43 -15.94 13.05
CA PRO A 28 -7.54 -15.36 12.31
C PRO A 28 -7.23 -15.46 10.81
N ILE A 29 -7.88 -16.41 10.14
CA ILE A 29 -7.93 -16.44 8.68
C ILE A 29 -8.70 -15.18 8.30
N ASN A 30 -8.03 -14.23 7.66
CA ASN A 30 -8.66 -13.03 7.15
C ASN A 30 -9.63 -13.42 6.01
N ARG A 31 -10.87 -13.75 6.36
CA ARG A 31 -11.95 -14.08 5.43
C ARG A 31 -12.47 -12.87 4.66
N ASN A 32 -11.91 -11.68 4.84
CA ASN A 32 -12.28 -10.50 4.05
C ASN A 32 -11.70 -10.58 2.61
N GLY A 33 -10.87 -11.57 2.32
CA GLY A 33 -10.33 -11.85 0.99
C GLY A 33 -11.33 -12.54 0.07
N THR A 34 -12.27 -11.76 -0.49
CA THR A 34 -12.84 -11.82 -1.85
C THR A 34 -14.11 -10.98 -1.88
N TYR A 35 -14.00 -9.68 -1.56
CA TYR A 35 -15.07 -8.75 -1.89
C TYR A 35 -14.81 -8.20 -3.30
N VAL A 36 -14.96 -9.06 -4.31
CA VAL A 36 -15.16 -8.59 -5.68
C VAL A 36 -16.53 -7.90 -5.66
N ARG A 37 -16.56 -6.59 -5.40
CA ARG A 37 -17.76 -5.80 -5.70
C ARG A 37 -17.92 -5.85 -7.22
N LYS A 38 -18.65 -6.84 -7.72
CA LYS A 38 -19.01 -6.96 -9.14
C LYS A 38 -19.73 -5.72 -9.69
N ASP A 39 -20.24 -4.88 -8.80
CA ASP A 39 -21.17 -3.80 -9.16
C ASP A 39 -20.54 -2.40 -9.14
N LYS A 40 -19.21 -2.28 -9.02
CA LYS A 40 -18.53 -0.98 -9.13
C LYS A 40 -17.47 -1.00 -10.22
N VAL A 41 -17.55 -0.03 -11.11
CA VAL A 41 -16.49 0.28 -12.08
C VAL A 41 -15.19 0.49 -11.30
N CYS A 42 -14.23 -0.41 -11.48
CA CYS A 42 -12.92 -0.33 -10.84
C CYS A 42 -12.01 0.57 -11.69
N PRO A 43 -11.48 1.68 -11.15
CA PRO A 43 -10.61 2.60 -11.90
C PRO A 43 -9.23 1.99 -12.24
N PHE A 44 -8.88 0.84 -11.66
CA PHE A 44 -7.60 0.18 -11.87
C PHE A 44 -7.65 -0.96 -12.89
N CYS A 45 -8.84 -1.34 -13.36
CA CYS A 45 -8.96 -2.32 -14.44
C CYS A 45 -8.55 -1.71 -15.79
N ALA A 46 -8.05 -2.55 -16.68
CA ALA A 46 -7.83 -2.15 -18.07
C ALA A 46 -9.12 -1.60 -18.71
N GLY A 47 -8.99 -0.51 -19.48
CA GLY A 47 -10.09 0.20 -20.14
C GLY A 47 -10.63 1.38 -19.33
N ASN A 48 -10.26 1.49 -18.05
CA ASN A 48 -10.68 2.57 -17.16
C ASN A 48 -9.53 3.54 -16.83
N GLU A 49 -8.48 3.58 -17.65
CA GLU A 49 -7.30 4.41 -17.40
C GLU A 49 -7.63 5.91 -17.28
N SER A 50 -8.68 6.37 -17.96
CA SER A 50 -9.20 7.74 -17.87
C SER A 50 -9.80 8.11 -16.50
N LEU A 51 -10.09 7.12 -15.64
CA LEU A 51 -10.59 7.34 -14.28
C LEU A 51 -9.46 7.54 -13.26
N THR A 52 -8.20 7.37 -13.69
CA THR A 52 -7.00 7.62 -12.89
C THR A 52 -6.26 8.86 -13.38
N PRO A 53 -5.44 9.50 -12.54
CA PRO A 53 -4.48 10.49 -13.04
C PRO A 53 -3.50 9.84 -14.03
N PRO A 54 -2.82 10.64 -14.89
CA PRO A 54 -1.88 10.14 -15.88
C PRO A 54 -0.81 9.24 -15.27
N GLU A 55 -0.48 8.16 -15.96
CA GLU A 55 0.51 7.22 -15.51
C GLU A 55 1.91 7.83 -15.41
N ILE A 56 2.63 7.48 -14.35
CA ILE A 56 4.04 7.86 -14.15
C ILE A 56 4.94 6.89 -14.91
N ALA A 57 4.58 5.61 -14.87
CA ALA A 57 5.28 4.52 -15.54
C ALA A 57 4.35 3.33 -15.75
N ALA A 58 4.58 2.56 -16.81
CA ALA A 58 3.89 1.31 -17.05
C ALA A 58 4.84 0.28 -17.69
N VAL A 59 4.70 -0.98 -17.27
CA VAL A 59 5.31 -2.13 -17.94
C VAL A 59 4.28 -2.71 -18.90
N ARG A 60 4.59 -2.74 -20.19
CA ARG A 60 3.68 -3.16 -21.27
C ARG A 60 4.29 -4.31 -22.07
N LYS A 61 3.47 -5.24 -22.58
CA LYS A 61 3.95 -6.33 -23.47
C LYS A 61 4.03 -5.88 -24.93
N ASP A 62 3.15 -4.96 -25.31
CA ASP A 62 3.05 -4.36 -26.63
C ASP A 62 3.50 -2.89 -26.59
N ASN A 63 3.76 -2.28 -27.75
CA ASN A 63 3.98 -0.83 -27.86
C ASN A 63 2.64 -0.06 -27.70
N SER A 64 1.80 -0.46 -26.75
CA SER A 64 0.56 0.24 -26.41
C SER A 64 0.85 1.66 -25.93
N VAL A 65 -0.15 2.53 -26.08
CA VAL A 65 -0.01 3.96 -25.79
C VAL A 65 -0.10 4.19 -24.28
N PRO A 66 0.59 5.19 -23.72
CA PRO A 66 0.38 5.61 -22.34
C PRO A 66 -1.09 5.89 -22.05
N ASP A 67 -1.51 5.64 -20.81
CA ASP A 67 -2.90 5.83 -20.37
C ASP A 67 -3.94 5.05 -21.21
N SER A 68 -3.51 3.97 -21.86
CA SER A 68 -4.39 3.02 -22.55
C SER A 68 -4.20 1.59 -22.03
N PRO A 69 -5.15 0.67 -22.31
CA PRO A 69 -4.98 -0.76 -22.06
C PRO A 69 -3.70 -1.33 -22.70
N GLY A 70 -3.26 -2.51 -22.23
CA GLY A 70 -2.06 -3.23 -22.72
C GLY A 70 -0.90 -3.31 -21.72
N TRP A 71 -1.03 -2.66 -20.56
CA TRP A 71 -0.08 -2.72 -19.46
C TRP A 71 -0.26 -3.98 -18.59
N ILE A 72 0.85 -4.47 -18.03
CA ILE A 72 0.92 -5.57 -17.04
C ILE A 72 0.91 -4.98 -15.63
N VAL A 73 1.74 -3.95 -15.42
CA VAL A 73 1.85 -3.18 -14.18
C VAL A 73 1.84 -1.71 -14.54
N ARG A 74 1.12 -0.89 -13.77
CA ARG A 74 1.02 0.55 -13.99
C ARG A 74 1.12 1.30 -12.68
N THR A 75 1.88 2.40 -12.68
CA THR A 75 2.02 3.30 -11.54
C THR A 75 1.33 4.61 -11.84
N VAL A 76 0.39 5.02 -10.99
CA VAL A 76 -0.34 6.29 -11.11
C VAL A 76 -0.18 7.12 -9.83
N PRO A 77 -0.23 8.45 -9.89
CA PRO A 77 -0.32 9.28 -8.70
C PRO A 77 -1.56 8.93 -7.88
N SER A 78 -1.44 8.92 -6.54
CA SER A 78 -2.61 8.78 -5.67
C SER A 78 -3.47 10.05 -5.75
N LYS A 79 -4.72 9.92 -6.19
CA LYS A 79 -5.70 11.02 -6.21
C LYS A 79 -5.98 11.61 -4.81
N TYR A 80 -5.78 10.80 -3.76
CA TYR A 80 -6.04 11.16 -2.36
C TYR A 80 -4.74 11.19 -1.56
N SER A 81 -3.64 11.65 -2.17
CA SER A 81 -2.35 11.72 -1.49
C SER A 81 -2.43 12.56 -0.22
N ALA A 82 -1.92 12.01 0.89
CA ALA A 82 -1.74 12.76 2.14
C ALA A 82 -0.49 13.66 2.11
N PHE A 83 0.34 13.54 1.07
CA PHE A 83 1.61 14.24 0.93
C PHE A 83 1.56 15.25 -0.22
N LYS A 84 2.34 16.32 -0.09
CA LYS A 84 2.58 17.29 -1.17
C LYS A 84 4.07 17.46 -1.35
N LEU A 85 4.55 17.38 -2.59
CA LEU A 85 5.97 17.60 -2.90
C LEU A 85 6.19 19.05 -3.35
N GLU A 86 5.80 19.99 -2.50
CA GLU A 86 5.97 21.41 -2.72
C GLU A 86 6.65 22.03 -1.50
N GLY A 87 7.69 22.83 -1.74
CA GLY A 87 8.46 23.47 -0.67
C GLY A 87 9.49 22.53 -0.01
N GLU A 88 9.86 22.88 1.22
CA GLU A 88 10.90 22.20 2.01
C GLU A 88 10.29 21.45 3.21
N LEU A 89 11.09 20.55 3.80
CA LEU A 89 10.71 19.84 5.02
C LEU A 89 10.69 20.84 6.17
N GLN A 90 9.54 20.96 6.83
CA GLN A 90 9.34 21.82 7.98
C GLN A 90 9.19 20.93 9.21
N GLU A 91 10.10 21.12 10.16
CA GLU A 91 10.08 20.47 11.46
C GLU A 91 9.70 21.48 12.53
N GLU A 92 8.76 21.13 13.40
CA GLU A 92 8.33 21.95 14.53
C GLU A 92 8.57 21.19 15.83
N ARG A 93 9.20 21.87 16.78
CA ARG A 93 9.48 21.35 18.13
C ARG A 93 8.84 22.26 19.17
N SER A 94 8.00 21.67 20.01
CA SER A 94 7.40 22.34 21.16
C SER A 94 7.59 21.47 22.41
N GLY A 95 8.65 21.76 23.17
CA GLY A 95 9.04 20.97 24.34
C GLY A 95 9.33 19.51 23.97
N ILE A 96 8.47 18.59 24.45
CA ILE A 96 8.56 17.14 24.15
C ILE A 96 7.85 16.75 22.84
N TYR A 97 7.10 17.67 22.23
CA TYR A 97 6.37 17.42 20.99
C TYR A 97 7.23 17.72 19.77
N PHE A 98 7.17 16.83 18.79
CA PHE A 98 7.85 16.94 17.51
C PHE A 98 6.85 16.62 16.39
N SER A 99 6.78 17.48 15.37
CA SER A 99 5.96 17.27 14.19
C SER A 99 6.67 17.72 12.91
N CYS A 100 6.33 17.09 11.79
CA CYS A 100 6.80 17.46 10.47
C CYS A 100 5.62 17.68 9.52
N ASN A 101 5.78 18.55 8.52
CA ASN A 101 4.83 18.64 7.42
C ASN A 101 4.86 17.37 6.54
N GLY A 102 3.76 17.09 5.85
CA GLY A 102 3.63 15.95 4.93
C GLY A 102 4.33 16.18 3.59
N LEU A 103 5.65 16.35 3.59
CA LEU A 103 6.43 16.50 2.36
C LEU A 103 6.66 15.14 1.69
N GLY A 104 6.18 14.97 0.45
CA GLY A 104 6.39 13.73 -0.29
C GLY A 104 5.43 13.52 -1.46
N LYS A 105 5.56 12.35 -2.11
CA LYS A 105 4.61 11.86 -3.13
C LYS A 105 4.06 10.51 -2.70
N GLN A 106 2.80 10.29 -3.04
CA GLN A 106 2.15 9.01 -2.89
C GLN A 106 1.69 8.51 -4.25
N GLU A 107 2.07 7.29 -4.56
CA GLU A 107 1.78 6.63 -5.82
C GLU A 107 1.03 5.33 -5.54
N VAL A 108 0.26 4.88 -6.53
CA VAL A 108 -0.46 3.61 -6.51
C VAL A 108 0.14 2.73 -7.59
N VAL A 109 0.71 1.60 -7.18
CA VAL A 109 1.19 0.57 -8.09
C VAL A 109 0.09 -0.47 -8.28
N ILE A 110 -0.41 -0.56 -9.51
CA ILE A 110 -1.44 -1.52 -9.90
C ILE A 110 -0.71 -2.75 -10.44
N GLY A 111 -0.75 -3.84 -9.67
CA GLY A 111 0.05 -5.04 -9.94
C GLY A 111 -0.49 -5.95 -11.05
N ASN A 112 -1.77 -5.81 -11.41
CA ASN A 112 -2.39 -6.56 -12.50
C ASN A 112 -3.53 -5.73 -13.11
N SER A 113 -3.70 -5.83 -14.43
CA SER A 113 -4.79 -5.24 -15.18
C SER A 113 -6.12 -5.98 -15.02
N ASP A 114 -6.07 -7.27 -14.68
CA ASP A 114 -7.25 -8.08 -14.35
C ASP A 114 -7.63 -7.90 -12.87
N HIS A 115 -8.93 -7.86 -12.62
CA HIS A 115 -9.51 -7.66 -11.30
C HIS A 115 -9.62 -8.93 -10.46
N ASN A 116 -9.54 -10.10 -11.11
CA ASN A 116 -9.74 -11.40 -10.47
C ASN A 116 -8.44 -12.11 -10.08
#